data_AF-A0A2U8FFD0-F1
#
_entry.id   AF-A0A2U8FFD0-F1
#
_cell.length_a   1.000
_cell.length_b   1.000
_cell.length_c   1.000
_cell.angle_alpha   90.00
_cell.angle_beta   90.00
_cell.angle_gamma   90.00
#
_symmetry.space_group_name_H-M   'P 1'
#
loop_
_entity.id
_entity.type
_entity.pdbx_description
1 polymer ?
#
loop_
_entity_poly.entity_id
_entity_poly.type
_entity_poly.pdbx_seq_one_letter_code
_entity_poly.pdbx_strand_id
1 'polypeptide(L)'
;MACGVHVRRGDLSGFHPVYGEPTALEYFTKAISLIESIQPESVFYIFSDDVKWVKQHFPPILKDRKYRICDVNTPSEGYLDLYLLSLCKNLIGSQGSLAMYAKLFSPHNPLLICPKIRDWLFKQEPNVMFVNWGEAMQLQPLELNSTISYAPPHTICQKQIPIMALLSPKTQVIS
;
A
#
# COMPACT_ATOMS: atom_id res chain seq x y z
N MET A 1 -14.37 1.79 20.95
CA MET A 1 -12.88 1.75 20.79
C MET A 1 -12.49 2.54 19.55
N ALA A 2 -11.33 3.19 19.49
CA ALA A 2 -10.96 4.05 18.37
C ALA A 2 -10.38 3.25 17.18
N CYS A 3 -10.91 3.48 15.98
CA CYS A 3 -10.34 3.04 14.71
C CYS A 3 -9.91 4.26 13.89
N GLY A 4 -8.61 4.33 13.57
CA GLY A 4 -8.06 5.38 12.72
C GLY A 4 -8.20 5.00 11.25
N VAL A 5 -8.76 5.88 10.44
CA VAL A 5 -8.92 5.69 8.99
C VAL A 5 -8.12 6.77 8.29
N HIS A 6 -7.06 6.38 7.59
CA HIS A 6 -6.26 7.31 6.79
C HIS A 6 -6.62 7.18 5.30
N VAL A 7 -7.01 8.30 4.71
CA VAL A 7 -7.42 8.41 3.31
C VAL A 7 -6.43 9.33 2.60
N ARG A 8 -5.46 8.73 1.90
CA ARG A 8 -4.56 9.45 1.00
C ARG A 8 -5.23 9.64 -0.35
N ARG A 9 -5.56 10.87 -0.69
CA ARG A 9 -5.96 11.29 -2.03
C ARG A 9 -5.06 12.42 -2.44
N GLY A 10 -5.39 13.70 -2.28
CA GLY A 10 -4.51 14.81 -2.68
C GLY A 10 -3.93 14.61 -4.08
N ASP A 11 -2.60 14.52 -4.21
CA ASP A 11 -1.89 14.17 -5.45
C ASP A 11 -2.19 12.76 -6.01
N LEU A 12 -2.72 11.84 -5.20
CA LEU A 12 -3.23 10.52 -5.56
C LEU A 12 -4.75 10.52 -5.81
N SER A 13 -5.35 11.65 -6.18
CA SER A 13 -6.75 11.69 -6.61
C SER A 13 -6.99 11.05 -7.99
N GLY A 14 -5.92 10.80 -8.76
CA GLY A 14 -5.91 10.08 -10.02
C GLY A 14 -4.75 9.07 -10.08
N PHE A 15 -4.56 8.44 -11.24
CA PHE A 15 -3.48 7.48 -11.44
C PHE A 15 -2.11 8.08 -11.12
N HIS A 16 -1.34 7.36 -10.30
CA HIS A 16 0.04 7.72 -9.97
C HIS A 16 0.99 6.59 -10.35
N PRO A 17 2.12 6.84 -11.07
CA PRO A 17 3.01 5.79 -11.56
C PRO A 17 3.55 4.83 -10.48
N VAL A 18 3.71 5.32 -9.26
CA VAL A 18 4.22 4.53 -8.12
C VAL A 18 3.10 3.87 -7.31
N TYR A 19 1.94 4.53 -7.20
CA TYR A 19 0.87 4.13 -6.27
C TYR A 19 -0.34 3.49 -6.97
N GLY A 20 -0.39 3.52 -8.30
CA GLY A 20 -1.48 3.01 -9.11
C GLY A 20 -2.72 3.89 -9.02
N GLU A 21 -3.88 3.26 -9.13
CA GLU A 21 -5.17 3.92 -9.01
C GLU A 21 -5.47 4.36 -7.56
N PRO A 22 -6.25 5.44 -7.38
CA PRO A 22 -6.71 5.87 -6.06
C PRO A 22 -7.43 4.74 -5.33
N THR A 23 -7.24 4.65 -4.00
CA THR A 23 -7.98 3.67 -3.20
C THR A 23 -9.49 3.91 -3.33
N ALA A 24 -10.21 2.91 -3.84
CA ALA A 24 -11.64 3.01 -4.13
C ALA A 24 -12.48 3.18 -2.85
N LEU A 25 -13.64 3.84 -2.96
CA LEU A 25 -14.58 3.97 -1.83
C LEU A 25 -15.08 2.61 -1.32
N GLU A 26 -15.24 1.63 -2.22
CA GLU A 26 -15.64 0.26 -1.88
C GLU A 26 -14.66 -0.43 -0.91
N TYR A 27 -13.36 -0.16 -1.06
CA TYR A 27 -12.34 -0.66 -0.15
C TYR A 27 -12.64 -0.18 1.28
N PHE A 28 -12.86 1.13 1.47
CA PHE A 28 -13.16 1.70 2.78
C PHE A 28 -14.46 1.16 3.35
N THR A 29 -15.52 1.06 2.54
CA THR A 29 -16.81 0.49 2.96
C THR A 29 -16.65 -0.91 3.55
N LYS A 30 -15.94 -1.80 2.86
CA LYS A 30 -15.75 -3.18 3.31
C LYS A 30 -14.76 -3.27 4.49
N ALA A 31 -13.72 -2.44 4.52
CA ALA A 31 -12.79 -2.38 5.66
C ALA A 31 -13.47 -1.91 6.95
N ILE A 32 -14.34 -0.90 6.85
CA ILE A 32 -15.18 -0.42 7.96
C ILE A 32 -16.11 -1.53 8.46
N SER A 33 -16.82 -2.23 7.56
CA SER A 33 -17.68 -3.36 7.94
C SER A 33 -16.91 -4.49 8.61
N LEU A 34 -15.67 -4.76 8.17
CA LEU A 34 -14.83 -5.77 8.81
C LEU A 34 -14.44 -5.36 10.23
N ILE A 35 -13.99 -4.12 10.43
CA ILE A 35 -13.70 -3.60 11.78
C ILE A 35 -14.93 -3.66 12.68
N GLU A 36 -16.11 -3.31 12.16
CA GLU A 36 -17.37 -3.40 12.91
C GLU A 36 -17.71 -4.84 13.30
N SER A 37 -17.48 -5.81 12.41
CA SER A 37 -17.72 -7.24 12.72
C SER A 37 -16.81 -7.76 13.85
N ILE A 38 -15.59 -7.25 13.94
CA ILE A 38 -14.62 -7.59 14.99
C ILE A 38 -14.91 -6.77 16.27
N GLN A 39 -15.37 -5.53 16.10
CA GLN A 39 -15.57 -4.56 17.17
C GLN A 39 -16.74 -3.61 16.86
N PRO A 40 -17.97 -4.00 17.27
CA PRO A 40 -19.20 -3.27 16.91
C PRO A 40 -19.24 -1.83 17.41
N GLU A 41 -18.74 -1.56 18.63
CA GLU A 41 -18.72 -0.22 19.25
C GLU A 41 -17.48 0.60 18.86
N SER A 42 -17.04 0.48 17.60
CA SER A 42 -15.92 1.26 17.07
C SER A 42 -16.34 2.71 16.80
N VAL A 43 -15.44 3.65 17.11
CA VAL A 43 -15.55 5.07 16.73
C VAL A 43 -14.48 5.33 15.68
N PHE A 44 -14.88 5.79 14.50
CA PHE A 44 -13.98 5.99 13.37
C PHE A 44 -13.45 7.43 13.32
N TYR A 45 -12.13 7.59 13.34
CA TYR A 45 -11.45 8.88 13.20
C TYR A 45 -10.82 8.96 11.82
N ILE A 46 -11.28 9.87 10.97
CA ILE A 46 -10.96 9.88 9.55
C ILE A 46 -10.02 11.04 9.26
N PHE A 47 -8.81 10.70 8.80
CA PHE A 47 -7.73 11.62 8.48
C PHE A 47 -7.50 11.61 6.98
N SER A 48 -7.31 12.78 6.38
CA SER A 48 -7.09 12.90 4.95
C SER A 48 -6.44 14.22 4.58
N ASP A 49 -5.61 14.17 3.55
CA ASP A 49 -5.12 15.32 2.81
C ASP A 49 -6.17 15.93 1.86
N ASP A 50 -7.29 15.25 1.63
CA ASP A 50 -8.46 15.71 0.88
C ASP A 50 -9.75 15.63 1.73
N VAL A 51 -9.81 16.50 2.73
CA VAL A 51 -10.95 16.59 3.67
C VAL A 51 -12.27 16.85 2.93
N LYS A 52 -12.25 17.61 1.82
CA LYS A 52 -13.45 17.92 1.04
C LYS A 52 -14.04 16.65 0.45
N TRP A 53 -13.21 15.78 -0.14
CA TRP A 53 -13.68 14.52 -0.67
C TRP A 53 -14.22 13.60 0.42
N VAL A 54 -13.54 13.52 1.57
CA VAL A 54 -14.01 12.72 2.71
C VAL A 54 -15.38 13.17 3.19
N LYS A 55 -15.58 14.49 3.39
CA LYS A 55 -16.88 15.05 3.81
C LYS A 55 -18.02 14.71 2.84
N GLN A 56 -17.72 14.54 1.56
CA GLN A 56 -18.70 14.19 0.54
C GLN A 56 -18.98 12.68 0.48
N HIS A 57 -17.98 11.81 0.64
CA HIS A 57 -18.08 10.38 0.32
C HIS A 57 -18.19 9.45 1.54
N PHE A 58 -17.68 9.86 2.71
CA PHE A 58 -17.69 9.01 3.91
C PHE A 58 -19.03 8.93 4.65
N PRO A 59 -19.82 10.02 4.81
CA PRO A 59 -21.09 9.94 5.55
C PRO A 59 -22.04 8.85 5.03
N PRO A 60 -22.24 8.67 3.71
CA PRO A 60 -23.10 7.60 3.19
C PRO A 60 -22.66 6.17 3.55
N ILE A 61 -21.35 5.91 3.61
CA ILE A 61 -20.82 4.57 3.89
C ILE A 61 -20.77 4.29 5.40
N LEU A 62 -20.63 5.33 6.23
CA LEU A 62 -20.62 5.23 7.69
C LEU A 62 -22.02 5.05 8.27
N LYS A 63 -23.05 5.64 7.66
CA LYS A 63 -24.44 5.56 8.12
C LYS A 63 -24.57 6.03 9.58
N ASP A 64 -25.12 5.20 10.46
CA ASP A 64 -25.38 5.50 11.88
C ASP A 64 -24.16 5.26 12.79
N ARG A 65 -23.01 4.87 12.23
CA ARG A 65 -21.79 4.60 13.01
C ARG A 65 -21.23 5.89 13.59
N LYS A 66 -20.60 5.79 14.77
CA LYS A 66 -19.91 6.92 15.41
C LYS A 66 -18.63 7.26 14.66
N TYR A 67 -18.47 8.51 14.22
CA TYR A 67 -17.26 8.96 13.54
C TYR A 67 -16.91 10.43 13.80
N ARG A 68 -15.65 10.77 13.56
CA ARG A 68 -15.13 12.14 13.50
C ARG A 68 -14.24 12.28 12.27
N ILE A 69 -14.57 13.20 11.37
CA ILE A 69 -13.64 13.65 10.32
C ILE A 69 -12.66 14.62 11.00
N CYS A 70 -11.37 14.32 10.99
CA CYS A 70 -10.33 15.13 11.63
C CYS A 70 -9.85 16.19 10.63
N ASP A 71 -10.35 17.41 10.77
CA ASP A 71 -10.15 18.51 9.81
C ASP A 71 -9.44 19.74 10.41
N VAL A 72 -8.69 19.53 11.48
CA VAL A 72 -8.00 20.59 12.23
C VAL A 72 -6.57 20.81 11.73
N ASN A 73 -5.90 19.75 11.26
CA ASN A 73 -4.50 19.78 10.89
C ASN A 73 -4.32 20.08 9.40
N THR A 74 -3.26 20.83 9.09
CA THR A 74 -2.80 21.07 7.71
C THR A 74 -1.90 19.93 7.22
N PRO A 75 -1.63 19.81 5.90
CA PRO A 75 -0.69 18.81 5.39
C PRO A 75 0.72 18.91 5.99
N SER A 76 1.19 20.12 6.32
CA SER A 76 2.46 20.34 7.04
C SER A 76 2.46 19.81 8.48
N GLU A 77 1.28 19.58 9.04
CA GLU A 77 1.05 19.06 10.39
C GLU A 77 0.66 17.58 10.38
N GLY A 78 0.92 16.86 9.28
CA GLY A 78 0.61 15.43 9.16
C GLY A 78 1.28 14.53 10.23
N TYR A 79 2.31 15.03 10.93
CA TYR A 79 2.88 14.34 12.09
C TYR A 79 1.92 14.29 13.30
N LEU A 80 1.01 15.27 13.43
CA LEU A 80 -0.05 15.24 14.43
C LEU A 80 -1.11 14.20 14.08
N ASP A 81 -1.47 14.07 12.79
CA ASP A 81 -2.34 12.99 12.32
C ASP A 81 -1.71 11.62 12.57
N LEU A 82 -0.41 11.49 12.30
CA LEU A 82 0.35 10.28 12.60
C LEU A 82 0.32 9.92 14.09
N TYR A 83 0.49 10.91 14.97
CA TYR A 83 0.39 10.72 16.41
C TYR A 83 -1.02 10.29 16.85
N LEU A 84 -2.07 10.94 16.34
CA LEU A 84 -3.45 10.56 16.65
C LEU A 84 -3.81 9.17 16.12
N LEU A 85 -3.34 8.83 14.93
CA LEU A 85 -3.47 7.48 14.36
C LEU A 85 -2.76 6.45 15.25
N SER A 86 -1.55 6.70 15.75
CA SER A 86 -0.80 5.72 16.55
C SER A 86 -1.46 5.39 17.90
N LEU A 87 -2.36 6.25 18.39
CA LEU A 87 -3.17 6.01 19.58
C LEU A 87 -4.41 5.14 19.30
N CYS A 88 -4.81 4.96 18.04
CA CYS A 88 -5.95 4.12 17.67
C CYS A 88 -5.63 2.63 17.86
N LYS A 89 -6.64 1.83 18.23
CA LYS A 89 -6.48 0.39 18.49
C LYS A 89 -6.61 -0.46 17.23
N ASN A 90 -7.26 0.08 16.20
CA ASN A 90 -7.33 -0.49 14.86
C ASN A 90 -7.04 0.62 13.84
N LEU A 91 -6.50 0.24 12.69
CA LEU A 91 -6.11 1.14 11.62
C LEU A 91 -6.64 0.63 10.27
N ILE A 92 -7.19 1.54 9.48
CA ILE A 92 -7.49 1.35 8.06
C ILE A 92 -6.63 2.37 7.30
N GLY A 93 -5.74 1.89 6.44
CA GLY A 93 -4.88 2.73 5.60
C GLY A 93 -5.26 2.65 4.12
N SER A 94 -4.99 3.71 3.39
CA SER A 94 -5.01 3.76 1.92
C SER A 94 -3.63 3.46 1.32
N GLN A 95 -3.43 3.77 0.03
CA GLN A 95 -2.09 3.86 -0.55
C GLN A 95 -1.18 4.77 0.29
N GLY A 96 0.10 4.41 0.39
CA GLY A 96 1.13 5.14 1.15
C GLY A 96 1.54 4.43 2.44
N SER A 97 2.38 5.10 3.23
CA SER A 97 3.03 4.51 4.42
C SER A 97 2.54 5.09 5.76
N LEU A 98 1.68 6.12 5.77
CA LEU A 98 1.32 6.82 7.02
C LEU A 98 0.66 5.88 8.05
N ALA A 99 -0.29 5.05 7.64
CA ALA A 99 -0.94 4.08 8.53
C ALA A 99 0.05 2.99 9.01
N MET A 100 1.07 2.66 8.21
CA MET A 100 2.12 1.71 8.59
C MET A 100 3.04 2.32 9.66
N TYR A 101 3.44 3.59 9.49
CA TYR A 101 4.17 4.31 10.54
C TYR A 101 3.33 4.49 11.80
N ALA A 102 2.02 4.74 11.69
CA ALA A 102 1.13 4.82 12.85
C ALA A 102 1.11 3.51 13.64
N LYS A 103 1.06 2.36 12.95
CA LYS A 103 1.20 1.04 13.58
C LYS A 103 2.56 0.90 14.27
N LEU A 104 3.65 1.25 13.57
CA LEU A 104 5.02 1.14 14.10
C LEU A 104 5.20 1.96 15.38
N PHE A 105 4.61 3.16 15.45
CA PHE A 105 4.68 4.03 16.63
C PHE A 105 3.60 3.73 17.68
N SER A 106 2.69 2.79 17.42
CA SER A 106 1.62 2.49 18.34
C SER A 106 2.12 1.65 19.53
N PRO A 107 1.74 2.00 20.78
CA PRO A 107 2.11 1.22 21.96
C PRO A 107 1.34 -0.10 22.10
N HIS A 108 0.42 -0.42 21.18
CA HIS A 108 -0.54 -1.52 21.34
C HIS A 108 -0.62 -2.49 20.16
N ASN A 109 0.33 -2.43 19.21
CA ASN A 109 0.38 -3.28 18.01
C ASN A 109 -1.01 -3.48 17.33
N PRO A 110 -1.62 -2.40 16.81
CA PRO A 110 -2.99 -2.42 16.30
C PRO A 110 -3.12 -3.31 15.07
N LEU A 111 -4.32 -3.83 14.85
CA LEU A 111 -4.68 -4.41 13.55
C LEU A 111 -4.61 -3.31 12.49
N LEU A 112 -3.85 -3.53 11.42
CA LEU A 112 -3.77 -2.66 10.26
C LEU A 112 -4.37 -3.34 9.04
N ILE A 113 -5.44 -2.76 8.50
CA ILE A 113 -6.00 -3.12 7.20
C ILE A 113 -5.43 -2.13 6.18
N CYS A 114 -4.78 -2.61 5.13
CA CYS A 114 -4.21 -1.75 4.08
C CYS A 114 -4.33 -2.41 2.70
N PRO A 115 -4.38 -1.63 1.61
CA PRO A 115 -4.35 -2.20 0.28
C PRO A 115 -3.04 -2.97 0.07
N LYS A 116 -3.09 -4.07 -0.68
CA LYS A 116 -1.86 -4.78 -1.05
C LYS A 116 -1.03 -3.91 -2.00
N ILE A 117 0.01 -3.29 -1.47
CA ILE A 117 1.04 -2.56 -2.22
C ILE A 117 2.32 -3.37 -2.14
N ARG A 118 3.09 -3.39 -3.24
CA ARG A 118 4.32 -4.18 -3.45
C ARG A 118 5.02 -4.61 -2.14
N ASP A 119 5.20 -5.92 -1.98
CA ASP A 119 5.59 -6.63 -0.75
C ASP A 119 6.99 -6.28 -0.15
N TRP A 120 7.68 -5.25 -0.67
CA TRP A 120 9.08 -4.97 -0.33
C TRP A 120 9.28 -4.02 0.86
N LEU A 121 8.25 -3.23 1.25
CA LEU A 121 8.45 -2.16 2.24
C LEU A 121 8.51 -2.69 3.67
N PHE A 122 7.88 -3.83 3.96
CA PHE A 122 7.88 -4.44 5.29
C PHE A 122 7.93 -5.95 5.18
N LYS A 123 8.77 -6.58 6.01
CA LYS A 123 8.68 -8.01 6.31
C LYS A 123 7.25 -8.28 6.80
N GLN A 124 6.71 -9.50 6.61
CA GLN A 124 5.34 -9.82 7.03
C GLN A 124 5.16 -9.57 8.55
N GLU A 125 4.69 -8.37 8.89
CA GLU A 125 4.50 -7.93 10.27
C GLU A 125 3.22 -8.56 10.84
N PRO A 126 3.19 -8.92 12.13
CA PRO A 126 1.98 -9.45 12.75
C PRO A 126 0.87 -8.39 12.74
N ASN A 127 -0.39 -8.84 12.70
CA ASN A 127 -1.58 -7.99 12.72
C ASN A 127 -1.61 -6.96 11.57
N VAL A 128 -1.13 -7.35 10.39
CA VAL A 128 -1.33 -6.60 9.13
C VAL A 128 -2.15 -7.48 8.19
N MET A 129 -3.23 -6.91 7.66
CA MET A 129 -4.08 -7.56 6.67
C MET A 129 -4.01 -6.78 5.36
N PHE A 130 -3.34 -7.37 4.37
CA PHE A 130 -3.29 -6.84 3.02
C PHE A 130 -4.52 -7.27 2.25
N VAL A 131 -5.25 -6.29 1.74
CA VAL A 131 -6.59 -6.45 1.21
C VAL A 131 -6.66 -5.83 -0.18
N ASN A 132 -6.98 -6.62 -1.21
CA ASN A 132 -7.23 -6.08 -2.54
C ASN A 132 -8.68 -6.31 -2.93
N TRP A 133 -9.56 -5.36 -2.59
CA TRP A 133 -10.96 -5.42 -3.00
C TRP A 133 -11.08 -4.79 -4.39
N GLY A 134 -11.01 -5.64 -5.41
CA GLY A 134 -11.10 -5.35 -6.83
C GLY A 134 -11.13 -6.68 -7.58
N GLU A 135 -11.54 -6.69 -8.85
CA GLU A 135 -11.67 -7.92 -9.65
C GLU A 135 -10.43 -8.81 -9.50
N ALA A 136 -10.67 -10.13 -9.39
CA ALA A 136 -9.60 -11.11 -9.48
C ALA A 136 -8.76 -10.75 -10.70
N MET A 137 -7.44 -10.64 -10.53
CA MET A 137 -6.53 -10.43 -11.65
C MET A 137 -6.87 -11.50 -12.68
N GLN A 138 -7.54 -11.12 -13.77
CA GLN A 138 -7.70 -12.00 -14.92
C GLN A 138 -6.30 -12.16 -15.46
N LEU A 139 -5.60 -13.19 -14.98
CA LEU A 139 -4.47 -13.72 -15.70
C LEU A 139 -5.05 -14.11 -17.06
N GLN A 140 -4.74 -13.32 -18.10
CA GLN A 140 -4.80 -13.88 -19.43
C GLN A 140 -3.94 -15.15 -19.36
N PRO A 141 -4.50 -16.33 -19.70
CA PRO A 141 -3.66 -17.51 -19.85
C PRO A 141 -2.47 -17.11 -20.71
N LEU A 142 -1.26 -17.46 -20.28
CA LEU A 142 -0.15 -17.46 -21.22
C LEU A 142 -0.60 -18.34 -22.38
N GLU A 143 -1.00 -17.71 -23.48
CA GLU A 143 -1.14 -18.37 -24.77
C GLU A 143 0.24 -18.97 -25.04
N LEU A 144 0.38 -20.25 -24.73
CA LEU A 144 1.53 -21.02 -25.16
C LEU A 144 1.38 -21.13 -26.66
N ASN A 145 1.89 -20.13 -27.40
CA ASN A 145 1.94 -20.16 -28.85
C ASN A 145 2.67 -21.46 -29.22
N SER A 146 1.90 -22.46 -29.64
CA SER A 146 2.35 -23.80 -30.03
C SER A 146 3.07 -23.80 -31.38
N THR A 147 3.56 -22.64 -31.81
CA THR A 147 4.37 -22.44 -33.01
C THR A 147 5.75 -21.94 -32.64
N ILE A 148 6.46 -22.72 -31.82
CA ILE A 148 7.91 -22.85 -32.01
C ILE A 148 8.08 -24.05 -32.95
N SER A 149 8.10 -23.77 -34.25
CA SER A 149 8.63 -24.76 -35.20
C SER A 149 10.10 -24.96 -34.85
N TYR A 150 10.44 -26.15 -34.36
CA TYR A 150 11.81 -26.54 -34.11
C TYR A 150 12.54 -26.59 -35.47
N ALA A 151 13.31 -25.55 -35.80
CA ALA A 151 14.29 -25.63 -36.88
C ALA A 151 15.52 -26.36 -36.32
N PRO A 152 15.99 -27.45 -36.94
CA PRO A 152 17.17 -28.15 -36.45
C PRO A 152 18.38 -27.22 -36.58
N PRO A 153 19.37 -27.32 -35.67
CA PRO A 153 20.54 -26.45 -35.72
C PRO A 153 21.34 -26.75 -36.99
N HIS A 154 21.49 -25.75 -37.85
CA HIS A 154 22.51 -25.77 -38.89
C HIS A 154 23.88 -25.65 -38.21
N THR A 155 24.66 -26.72 -38.35
CA THR A 155 26.10 -26.75 -38.14
C THR A 155 26.75 -25.56 -38.83
N ILE A 156 27.70 -24.85 -38.18
CA ILE A 156 29.00 -24.44 -38.72
C ILE A 156 29.78 -23.59 -37.70
N CYS A 157 30.90 -24.18 -37.30
CA CYS A 157 32.24 -23.63 -37.19
C CYS A 157 32.62 -22.68 -36.03
N GLN A 158 33.58 -23.17 -35.25
CA GLN A 158 34.38 -22.48 -34.26
C GLN A 158 35.04 -21.23 -34.85
N LYS A 159 34.89 -20.09 -34.16
CA LYS A 159 35.96 -19.10 -34.04
C LYS A 159 36.17 -18.76 -32.58
N GLN A 160 37.42 -18.74 -32.22
CA GLN A 160 37.99 -18.76 -30.89
C GLN A 160 38.46 -17.34 -30.51
N ILE A 161 38.64 -17.10 -29.20
CA ILE A 161 39.56 -16.12 -28.56
C ILE A 161 38.96 -14.70 -28.28
N PRO A 162 39.23 -14.03 -27.12
CA PRO A 162 39.51 -14.50 -25.76
C PRO A 162 38.81 -13.69 -24.64
N ILE A 163 39.04 -14.17 -23.41
CA ILE A 163 38.71 -13.59 -22.10
C ILE A 163 39.77 -12.54 -21.68
N MET A 164 39.33 -11.37 -21.18
CA MET A 164 40.01 -10.56 -20.14
C MET A 164 38.95 -9.72 -19.41
N ALA A 165 38.57 -10.05 -18.18
CA ALA A 165 39.23 -9.71 -16.92
C ALA A 165 39.00 -8.25 -16.49
N LEU A 166 38.04 -8.03 -15.58
CA LEU A 166 37.98 -6.85 -14.70
C LEU A 166 37.38 -7.25 -13.34
N LEU A 167 38.23 -7.87 -12.51
CA LEU A 167 38.15 -7.75 -11.06
C LEU A 167 39.31 -6.81 -10.66
N SER A 168 39.01 -5.71 -9.97
CA SER A 168 40.00 -5.00 -9.16
C SER A 168 39.75 -5.34 -7.69
N PRO A 169 40.80 -5.39 -6.84
CA PRO A 169 41.01 -4.22 -5.97
C PRO A 169 42.48 -3.95 -5.56
N LYS A 170 42.75 -2.65 -5.28
CA LYS A 170 43.82 -2.05 -4.42
C LYS A 170 45.28 -2.26 -4.91
N THR A 171 46.13 -1.22 -5.00
CA THR A 171 46.80 -0.55 -3.87
C THR A 171 47.57 0.70 -4.36
N GLN A 172 47.77 1.69 -3.47
CA GLN A 172 48.64 2.89 -3.55
C GLN A 172 50.07 2.59 -4.04
N VAL A 173 50.82 3.52 -4.63
CA VAL A 173 51.76 4.50 -3.97
C VAL A 173 52.27 5.46 -5.08
N ILE A 174 51.95 6.76 -5.04
CA ILE A 174 52.80 7.93 -4.70
C ILE A 174 54.27 7.87 -5.18
N SER A 175 54.60 8.63 -6.24
CA SER A 175 55.55 9.77 -6.22
C SER A 175 55.56 10.45 -7.58
#